data_AF-A0A1J3K841-F1
#
_entry.id   AF-A0A1J3K841-F1
#
_cell.length_a   1.000
_cell.length_b   1.000
_cell.length_c   1.000
_cell.angle_alpha   90.00
_cell.angle_beta   90.00
_cell.angle_gamma   90.00
#
_symmetry.space_group_name_H-M   'P 1'
#
loop_
_entity.id
_entity.type
_entity.pdbx_description
1 polymer ?
#
loop_
_entity_poly.entity_id
_entity_poly.type
_entity_poly.pdbx_seq_one_letter_code
_entity_poly.pdbx_strand_id
1 'polypeptide(L)'
;NGLDTRCGEIVVMNEKGTSWTFALKQKKSCQVTYIRGGWRSFFRANGLSAGDSFTLKLIQGERSLVLRLSTTAYKEKEEEESSEGDEIETLSTESESDEETDLGKLW
;
A
#
# COMPACT_ATOMS: atom_id res chain seq x y z
N ASN A 1 6.63 5.78 26.40
CA ASN A 1 6.27 6.62 25.23
C ASN A 1 5.50 7.91 25.54
N GLY A 2 5.10 8.23 26.79
CA GLY A 2 4.65 9.59 27.17
C GLY A 2 3.36 10.11 26.51
N LEU A 3 2.64 9.24 25.77
CA LEU A 3 1.37 9.55 25.09
C LEU A 3 0.16 9.48 26.03
N ASP A 4 0.36 8.94 27.23
CA ASP A 4 -0.66 8.58 28.21
C ASP A 4 -1.17 9.76 29.05
N THR A 5 -0.60 10.96 28.89
CA THR A 5 -0.93 12.13 29.72
C THR A 5 -1.32 13.38 28.94
N ARG A 6 -1.39 13.33 27.60
CA ARG A 6 -1.53 14.55 26.78
C ARG A 6 -2.81 14.56 25.93
N CYS A 7 -3.66 15.56 26.19
CA CYS A 7 -4.63 16.06 25.22
C CYS A 7 -3.98 17.20 24.43
N GLY A 8 -4.18 17.27 23.12
CA GLY A 8 -3.56 18.31 22.31
C GLY A 8 -3.56 17.98 20.82
N GLU A 9 -2.45 18.26 20.16
CA GLU A 9 -2.26 18.02 18.75
C GLU A 9 -1.16 16.98 18.51
N ILE A 10 -1.31 16.23 17.43
CA ILE A 10 -0.31 15.29 16.92
C ILE A 10 -0.15 15.52 15.42
N VAL A 11 1.08 15.56 14.96
CA VAL A 11 1.38 15.72 13.54
C VAL A 11 1.55 14.33 12.93
N VAL A 12 0.84 14.04 11.84
CA VAL A 12 1.08 12.84 11.04
C VAL A 12 1.70 13.28 9.72
N MET A 13 2.79 12.64 9.34
CA MET A 13 3.58 12.99 8.16
C MET A 13 3.73 11.77 7.24
N ASN A 14 3.61 11.96 5.93
CA ASN A 14 3.87 10.90 4.97
C ASN A 14 5.34 10.83 4.52
N GLU A 15 5.65 9.86 3.67
CA GLU A 15 7.01 9.66 3.14
C GLU A 15 7.46 10.81 2.22
N LYS A 16 6.52 11.54 1.63
CA LYS A 16 6.75 12.73 0.80
C LYS A 16 6.96 14.01 1.64
N GLY A 17 6.97 13.91 2.98
CA GLY A 17 7.13 15.05 3.90
C GLY A 17 5.87 15.91 4.06
N THR A 18 4.76 15.57 3.42
CA THR A 18 3.47 16.23 3.64
C THR A 18 2.96 15.90 5.04
N SER A 19 2.44 16.91 5.75
CA SER A 19 2.00 16.77 7.13
C SER A 19 0.55 17.22 7.34
N TRP A 20 -0.06 16.64 8.35
CA TRP A 20 -1.43 16.91 8.78
C TRP A 20 -1.47 16.98 10.30
N THR A 21 -2.11 18.01 10.84
CA THR A 21 -2.34 18.14 12.28
C THR A 21 -3.66 17.47 12.66
N PHE A 22 -3.60 16.60 13.65
CA PHE A 22 -4.74 15.89 14.20
C PHE A 22 -4.94 16.21 15.67
N ALA A 23 -6.17 16.06 16.15
CA ALA A 23 -6.45 16.19 17.57
C ALA A 23 -6.13 14.88 18.30
N LEU A 24 -5.28 14.95 19.31
CA LEU A 24 -5.03 13.87 20.26
C LEU A 24 -6.00 14.01 21.44
N LYS A 25 -6.85 13.01 21.64
CA LYS A 25 -7.88 12.99 22.68
C LYS A 25 -7.66 11.82 23.62
N GLN A 26 -8.04 12.01 24.87
CA GLN A 26 -8.03 10.96 25.88
C GLN A 26 -9.43 10.72 26.41
N LYS A 27 -9.83 9.45 26.48
CA LYS A 27 -11.03 8.99 27.17
C LYS A 27 -10.63 8.53 28.57
N LYS A 28 -10.83 9.40 29.57
CA LYS A 28 -10.41 9.18 30.97
C LYS A 28 -10.99 7.91 31.58
N SER A 29 -12.24 7.58 31.27
CA SER A 29 -12.97 6.43 31.84
C SER A 29 -12.32 5.07 31.55
N CYS A 30 -11.54 4.96 30.48
CA CYS A 30 -10.89 3.72 30.06
C CYS A 30 -9.40 3.91 29.73
N GLN A 31 -8.82 5.06 30.09
CA GLN A 31 -7.40 5.39 29.83
C GLN A 31 -6.96 5.19 28.38
N VAL A 32 -7.86 5.41 27.41
CA VAL A 32 -7.56 5.27 25.98
C VAL A 32 -7.22 6.64 25.39
N THR A 33 -6.08 6.73 24.72
CA THR A 33 -5.71 7.86 23.87
C THR A 33 -6.00 7.52 22.41
N TYR A 34 -6.63 8.43 21.67
CA TYR A 34 -6.98 8.25 20.26
C TYR A 34 -6.81 9.54 19.47
N ILE A 35 -6.63 9.40 18.16
CA ILE A 35 -6.43 10.49 17.22
C ILE A 35 -7.74 10.74 16.47
N ARG A 36 -8.21 11.99 16.47
CA ARG A 36 -9.50 12.40 15.92
C ARG A 36 -9.35 13.40 14.77
N GLY A 37 -10.24 13.28 13.78
CA GLY A 37 -10.28 14.15 12.60
C GLY A 37 -9.29 13.72 11.53
N GLY A 38 -9.25 14.39 10.38
CA GLY A 38 -8.16 14.30 9.38
C GLY A 38 -7.95 12.97 8.64
N TRP A 39 -8.50 11.85 9.11
CA TRP A 39 -8.20 10.52 8.56
C TRP A 39 -8.63 10.36 7.09
N ARG A 40 -9.82 10.86 6.73
CA ARG A 40 -10.32 10.77 5.35
C ARG A 40 -9.47 11.56 4.35
N SER A 41 -8.92 12.72 4.74
CA SER A 41 -8.00 13.48 3.89
C SER A 41 -6.64 12.82 3.82
N PHE A 42 -6.15 12.30 4.95
CA PHE A 42 -4.89 11.58 5.02
C PHE A 42 -4.89 10.33 4.13
N PHE A 43 -5.91 9.47 4.21
CA PHE A 43 -5.98 8.27 3.38
C PHE A 43 -6.01 8.61 1.89
N ARG A 44 -6.88 9.53 1.48
CA ARG A 44 -6.98 9.96 0.08
C ARG A 44 -5.67 10.54 -0.45
N ALA A 45 -4.96 11.35 0.34
CA ALA A 45 -3.70 11.95 -0.09
C ALA A 45 -2.53 10.96 -0.17
N ASN A 46 -2.63 9.82 0.53
CA ASN A 46 -1.62 8.77 0.53
C ASN A 46 -2.01 7.56 -0.33
N GLY A 47 -3.11 7.64 -1.08
CA GLY A 47 -3.58 6.53 -1.93
C GLY A 47 -4.01 5.29 -1.14
N LEU A 48 -4.33 5.44 0.15
CA LEU A 48 -4.73 4.34 1.02
C LEU A 48 -6.23 4.09 0.91
N SER A 49 -6.58 2.81 0.78
CA SER A 49 -7.94 2.30 0.62
C SER A 49 -8.32 1.36 1.78
N ALA A 50 -9.60 1.01 1.88
CA ALA A 50 -10.05 0.00 2.83
C ALA A 50 -9.41 -1.35 2.49
N GLY A 51 -8.85 -2.02 3.50
CA GLY A 51 -8.09 -3.27 3.33
C GLY A 51 -6.57 -3.06 3.33
N ASP A 52 -6.10 -1.84 3.04
CA ASP A 52 -4.68 -1.55 3.07
C ASP A 52 -4.14 -1.54 4.50
N SER A 53 -2.99 -2.19 4.68
CA SER A 53 -2.23 -2.12 5.91
C SER A 53 -1.13 -1.07 5.79
N PHE A 54 -1.01 -0.22 6.82
CA PHE A 54 0.01 0.81 6.91
C PHE A 54 0.59 0.86 8.31
N THR A 55 1.84 1.30 8.43
CA THR A 55 2.52 1.48 9.71
C THR A 55 2.77 2.96 9.98
N LEU A 56 2.50 3.39 11.21
CA LEU A 56 2.91 4.71 11.71
C LEU A 56 4.01 4.54 12.75
N LYS A 57 5.15 5.19 12.54
CA LYS A 57 6.26 5.23 13.49
C LYS A 57 6.18 6.51 14.32
N LEU A 58 6.20 6.38 15.63
CA LEU A 58 6.35 7.54 16.51
C LEU A 58 7.80 8.00 16.50
N ILE A 59 8.01 9.25 16.10
CA ILE A 59 9.29 9.93 16.20
C ILE A 59 9.14 11.08 17.20
N GLN A 60 10.16 11.25 18.05
CA GLN A 60 10.18 12.31 19.04
C GLN A 60 10.60 13.61 18.35
N GLY A 61 9.66 14.53 18.17
CA GLY A 61 9.98 15.93 17.87
C GLY A 61 10.39 16.67 19.14
N GLU A 62 11.04 17.83 19.02
CA GLU A 62 11.45 18.63 20.19
C GLU A 62 10.28 19.00 21.11
N ARG A 63 9.15 19.39 20.52
CA ARG A 63 7.97 19.90 21.24
C ARG A 63 6.65 19.26 20.82
N SER A 64 6.67 18.50 19.72
CA SER A 64 5.48 17.93 19.10
C SER A 64 5.65 16.43 18.90
N LEU A 65 4.56 15.69 19.12
CA LEU A 65 4.49 14.28 18.77
C LEU A 65 4.30 14.16 17.26
N VAL A 66 5.15 13.40 16.60
CA VAL A 66 5.08 13.18 15.16
C VAL A 66 4.95 11.69 14.87
N LEU A 67 3.93 11.33 14.09
CA LEU A 67 3.77 9.99 13.52
C LEU A 67 4.16 10.03 12.05
N ARG A 68 5.17 9.25 11.67
CA ARG A 68 5.60 9.13 10.28
C ARG A 68 5.01 7.87 9.66
N LEU A 69 4.36 8.02 8.50
CA LEU A 69 3.96 6.90 7.66
C LEU A 69 5.19 6.15 7.20
N SER A 70 5.18 4.85 7.42
CA SER A 70 6.15 3.89 6.90
C SER A 70 5.32 2.88 6.13
N THR A 71 5.25 3.05 4.81
CA THR A 71 4.55 2.09 3.96
C THR A 71 5.51 0.94 3.70
N THR A 72 5.18 -0.27 4.17
CA THR A 72 5.87 -1.46 3.68
C THR A 72 5.35 -1.67 2.28
N ALA A 73 6.12 -1.23 1.28
CA ALA A 73 5.87 -1.62 -0.10
C ALA A 73 5.97 -3.15 -0.17
N TYR A 74 4.84 -3.85 -0.14
CA TYR A 74 4.77 -5.15 -0.78
C TYR A 74 4.91 -4.83 -2.26
N LYS A 75 6.16 -4.87 -2.74
CA LYS A 75 6.44 -4.79 -4.17
C LYS A 75 5.90 -6.07 -4.78
N GLU A 76 4.72 -6.03 -5.35
CA GLU A 76 4.53 -6.81 -6.57
C GLU A 76 5.29 -6.04 -7.65
N LYS A 77 6.41 -6.62 -8.10
CA LYS A 77 6.94 -6.36 -9.45
C LYS A 77 5.87 -6.91 -10.43
N GLU A 78 5.61 -6.35 -11.60
CA GLU A 78 6.54 -5.92 -12.65
C GLU A 78 5.95 -4.77 -13.49
N GLU A 79 6.87 -3.96 -14.04
CA GLU A 79 6.71 -3.11 -15.22
C GLU A 79 6.46 -4.02 -16.45
N GLU A 80 5.75 -3.63 -17.50
CA GLU A 80 6.35 -3.02 -18.70
C GLU A 80 5.22 -2.41 -19.56
N GLU A 81 5.25 -1.10 -19.74
CA GLU A 81 4.72 -0.45 -20.94
C GLU A 81 5.88 -0.42 -21.95
N SER A 82 5.93 -1.42 -22.84
CA SER A 82 6.85 -1.41 -23.98
C SER A 82 6.03 -1.14 -25.24
N SER A 83 6.08 0.09 -25.73
CA SER A 83 5.66 0.46 -27.07
C SER A 83 6.73 0.06 -28.08
N GLU A 84 6.43 -0.86 -29.00
CA GLU A 84 6.72 -0.74 -30.43
C GLU A 84 6.07 -1.93 -31.14
N GLY A 85 5.10 -1.62 -32.00
CA GLY A 85 4.64 -2.57 -33.00
C GLY A 85 5.70 -2.58 -34.09
N ASP A 86 6.39 -3.70 -34.25
CA ASP A 86 7.12 -4.00 -35.46
C ASP A 86 6.66 -5.36 -35.99
N GLU A 87 6.09 -5.25 -37.18
CA GLU A 87 5.65 -6.29 -38.09
C GLU A 87 6.84 -7.09 -38.61
N ILE A 88 6.85 -8.40 -38.42
CA ILE A 88 7.62 -9.31 -39.27
C ILE A 88 6.76 -10.45 -39.81
N GLU A 89 6.93 -10.61 -41.11
CA GLU A 89 6.18 -11.41 -42.05
C GLU A 89 6.21 -12.92 -41.76
N THR A 90 5.09 -13.53 -42.15
CA THR A 90 4.86 -14.95 -42.31
C THR A 90 5.97 -15.65 -43.10
N LEU A 91 6.50 -16.75 -42.55
CA LEU A 91 7.04 -17.84 -43.36
C LEU A 91 6.58 -19.17 -42.79
N SER A 92 5.60 -19.76 -43.47
CA SER A 92 5.20 -21.15 -43.35
C SER A 92 6.38 -22.05 -43.68
N THR A 93 6.67 -23.01 -42.81
CA THR A 93 7.29 -24.26 -43.21
C THR A 93 6.57 -25.39 -42.50
N GLU A 94 5.62 -25.95 -43.25
CA GLU A 94 5.24 -27.35 -43.24
C GLU A 94 6.41 -28.30 -42.91
N SER A 95 6.17 -29.25 -42.02
CA SER A 95 6.41 -30.65 -42.33
C SER A 95 5.84 -31.56 -41.23
N GLU A 96 4.94 -32.42 -41.70
CA GLU A 96 4.46 -33.68 -41.11
C GLU A 96 5.54 -34.51 -40.42
N SER A 97 5.15 -35.18 -39.34
CA SER A 97 5.59 -36.55 -39.07
C SER A 97 4.54 -37.23 -38.19
N ASP A 98 3.79 -38.11 -38.85
CA ASP A 98 2.91 -39.12 -38.30
C ASP A 98 3.62 -40.05 -37.31
N GLU A 99 2.88 -40.61 -36.35
CA GLU A 99 2.84 -42.05 -36.06
C GLU A 99 1.70 -42.30 -35.05
N GLU A 100 0.83 -43.23 -35.45
CA GLU A 100 -0.36 -43.74 -34.77
C GLU A 100 -0.02 -44.56 -33.52
N THR A 101 -0.80 -44.42 -32.43
CA THR A 101 -1.14 -45.57 -31.57
C THR A 101 -2.53 -45.41 -30.95
N ASP A 102 -3.45 -46.23 -31.46
CA ASP A 102 -4.79 -46.54 -30.95
C ASP A 102 -4.74 -47.05 -29.49
N LEU A 103 -5.52 -46.45 -28.59
CA LEU A 103 -5.97 -47.12 -27.35
C LEU A 103 -7.27 -46.48 -26.82
N GLY A 104 -8.40 -47.11 -27.15
CA GLY A 104 -9.41 -47.47 -26.14
C GLY A 104 -10.52 -46.46 -25.79
N LYS A 105 -11.71 -46.72 -26.34
CA LYS A 105 -13.01 -46.17 -25.91
C LYS A 105 -13.30 -46.45 -24.42
N LEU A 106 -13.77 -45.43 -23.70
CA LEU A 106 -14.56 -45.60 -22.47
C LEU A 106 -15.72 -44.59 -22.47
N TRP A 107 -16.86 -45.02 -23.01
CA TRP A 107 -18.19 -44.66 -22.53
C TRP A 107 -19.11 -45.87 -22.77
#